data_AF-A0A4V5PH50-F1
#
_entry.id   AF-A0A4V5PH50-F1
#
_cell.length_a   1.000
_cell.length_b   1.000
_cell.length_c   1.000
_cell.angle_alpha   90.00
_cell.angle_beta   90.00
_cell.angle_gamma   90.00
#
_symmetry.space_group_name_H-M   'P 1'
#
loop_
_entity.id
_entity.type
_entity.pdbx_description
1 polymer ?
#
loop_
_entity_poly.entity_id
_entity_poly.type
_entity_poly.pdbx_seq_one_letter_code
_entity_poly.pdbx_strand_id
1 'polypeptide(L)'
;MMDVITEMRGEAPAMAQAVIERLQGNDADEAEVLLAQMNEAYPETRDFLIFPVTIALLRGRPHDAWQLVNGLPEDRSPELKALCLKMLGDPLWHSYATAHEDSQDPFVRLAMRKLLGSA
;
A
#
# COMPACT_ATOMS: atom_id res chain seq x y z
N MET A 1 -6.71 -9.66 -2.79
CA MET A 1 -6.48 -9.52 -1.34
C MET A 1 -6.16 -10.87 -0.69
N MET A 2 -6.76 -11.99 -1.14
CA MET A 2 -6.37 -13.34 -0.67
C MET A 2 -4.99 -13.82 -1.18
N ASP A 3 -4.53 -13.44 -2.37
CA ASP A 3 -3.37 -14.13 -2.98
C ASP A 3 -1.98 -13.72 -2.47
N VAL A 4 -1.82 -12.54 -1.86
CA VAL A 4 -0.53 -12.11 -1.24
C VAL A 4 -0.31 -12.81 0.11
N ILE A 5 -1.39 -13.31 0.71
CA ILE A 5 -1.39 -13.93 2.03
C ILE A 5 -1.02 -15.43 1.94
N THR A 6 -1.18 -16.05 0.76
CA THR A 6 -1.08 -17.50 0.57
C THR A 6 0.34 -18.07 0.69
N GLU A 7 1.39 -17.25 0.54
CA GLU A 7 2.80 -17.71 0.64
C GLU A 7 3.40 -17.62 2.05
N MET A 8 2.71 -16.96 2.99
CA MET A 8 3.19 -16.80 4.36
C MET A 8 2.88 -18.07 5.18
N ARG A 9 3.91 -18.79 5.63
CA ARG A 9 3.74 -19.94 6.53
C ARG A 9 3.46 -19.46 7.96
N GLY A 10 2.48 -20.07 8.64
CA GLY A 10 2.20 -19.79 10.07
C GLY A 10 1.09 -18.75 10.29
N GLU A 11 1.23 -17.92 11.33
CA GLU A 11 0.21 -16.95 11.79
C GLU A 11 0.24 -15.61 11.04
N ALA A 12 1.25 -15.40 10.19
CA ALA A 12 1.44 -14.16 9.45
C ALA A 12 0.20 -13.70 8.63
N PRO A 13 -0.55 -14.58 7.96
CA PRO A 13 -1.86 -14.24 7.39
C PRO A 13 -2.84 -13.58 8.34
N ALA A 14 -2.95 -14.11 9.56
CA ALA A 14 -3.85 -13.59 10.58
C ALA A 14 -3.35 -12.24 11.11
N MET A 15 -2.03 -12.07 11.26
CA MET A 15 -1.44 -10.78 11.65
C MET A 15 -1.67 -9.71 10.59
N ALA A 16 -1.45 -10.04 9.30
CA ALA A 16 -1.73 -9.13 8.19
C ALA A 16 -3.21 -8.73 8.15
N GLN A 17 -4.12 -9.68 8.36
CA GLN A 17 -5.56 -9.41 8.45
C GLN A 17 -5.90 -8.48 9.62
N ALA A 18 -5.29 -8.66 10.79
CA ALA A 18 -5.49 -7.78 11.93
C ALA A 18 -5.01 -6.33 11.64
N VAL A 19 -3.87 -6.16 10.95
CA VAL A 19 -3.42 -4.84 10.49
C VAL A 19 -4.45 -4.22 9.56
N ILE A 20 -4.98 -4.98 8.58
CA ILE A 20 -5.99 -4.49 7.63
C ILE A 20 -7.25 -4.01 8.36
N GLU A 21 -7.72 -4.75 9.36
CA GLU A 21 -8.91 -4.39 10.13
C GLU A 21 -8.73 -3.06 10.86
N ARG A 22 -7.55 -2.80 11.43
CA ARG A 22 -7.24 -1.50 12.06
C ARG A 22 -7.17 -0.36 11.05
N LEU A 23 -6.56 -0.58 9.89
CA LEU A 23 -6.53 0.40 8.82
C LEU A 23 -7.94 0.74 8.31
N GLN A 24 -8.82 -0.25 8.16
CA GLN A 24 -10.22 -0.04 7.78
C GLN A 24 -11.00 0.70 8.87
N GLY A 25 -10.66 0.48 10.14
CA GLY A 25 -11.20 1.22 11.28
C GLY A 25 -10.63 2.62 11.49
N ASN A 26 -9.72 3.08 10.62
CA ASN A 26 -8.99 4.35 10.75
C ASN A 26 -8.16 4.45 12.05
N ASP A 27 -7.73 3.31 12.59
CA ASP A 27 -6.94 3.19 13.81
C ASP A 27 -5.46 2.98 13.45
N ALA A 28 -4.82 4.07 13.00
CA ALA A 28 -3.46 4.03 12.47
C ALA A 28 -2.40 3.70 13.54
N ASP A 29 -2.66 4.03 14.80
CA ASP A 29 -1.74 3.78 15.91
C ASP A 29 -1.68 2.29 16.25
N GLU A 30 -2.85 1.63 16.40
CA GLU A 30 -2.91 0.19 16.62
C GLU A 30 -2.41 -0.59 15.39
N ALA A 31 -2.70 -0.11 14.18
CA ALA A 31 -2.18 -0.72 12.95
C ALA A 31 -0.64 -0.71 12.91
N GLU A 32 0.01 0.35 13.37
CA GLU A 32 1.48 0.44 13.42
C GLU A 32 2.08 -0.52 14.44
N VAL A 33 1.44 -0.67 15.61
CA VAL A 33 1.87 -1.64 16.63
C VAL A 33 1.79 -3.07 16.11
N LEU A 34 0.67 -3.45 15.49
CA LEU A 34 0.49 -4.78 14.91
C LEU A 34 1.45 -5.04 13.74
N LEU A 35 1.70 -4.04 12.91
CA LEU A 35 2.69 -4.13 11.83
C LEU A 35 4.11 -4.34 12.38
N ALA A 36 4.49 -3.64 13.45
CA ALA A 36 5.79 -3.83 14.09
C ALA A 36 5.96 -5.27 14.62
N GLN A 37 4.92 -5.81 15.28
CA GLN A 37 4.90 -7.20 15.75
C GLN A 37 5.01 -8.20 14.59
N MET A 38 4.29 -7.98 13.49
CA MET A 38 4.36 -8.83 12.30
C MET A 38 5.76 -8.81 11.68
N ASN A 39 6.38 -7.63 11.57
CA ASN A 39 7.74 -7.48 11.03
C ASN A 39 8.82 -8.10 11.94
N GLU A 40 8.58 -8.16 13.25
CA GLU A 40 9.47 -8.82 14.20
C GLU A 40 9.38 -10.35 14.05
N ALA A 41 8.17 -10.89 13.98
CA ALA A 41 7.94 -12.33 13.81
C ALA A 41 8.31 -12.83 12.40
N TYR A 42 8.07 -12.01 11.37
CA TYR A 42 8.23 -12.33 9.96
C TYR A 42 8.99 -11.20 9.24
N PRO A 43 10.33 -11.14 9.34
CA PRO A 43 11.16 -10.08 8.77
C PRO A 43 10.94 -9.76 7.29
N GLU A 44 10.59 -10.76 6.48
CA GLU A 44 10.27 -10.64 5.06
C GLU A 44 9.07 -9.73 4.79
N THR A 45 8.20 -9.56 5.79
CA THR A 45 7.01 -8.73 5.65
C THR A 45 7.31 -7.23 5.57
N ARG A 46 8.54 -6.83 5.88
CA ARG A 46 9.03 -5.45 5.72
C ARG A 46 9.01 -4.98 4.25
N ASP A 47 9.04 -5.91 3.30
CA ASP A 47 8.94 -5.60 1.87
C ASP A 47 7.50 -5.22 1.43
N PHE A 48 6.48 -5.48 2.26
CA PHE A 48 5.09 -5.12 1.97
C PHE A 48 4.79 -3.67 2.34
N LEU A 49 5.25 -2.74 1.50
CA LEU A 49 5.14 -1.30 1.74
C LEU A 49 3.71 -0.74 1.77
N ILE A 50 2.70 -1.50 1.33
CA ILE A 50 1.29 -1.12 1.40
C ILE A 50 0.87 -0.72 2.82
N PHE A 51 1.32 -1.44 3.85
CA PHE A 51 0.95 -1.15 5.24
C PHE A 51 1.55 0.18 5.74
N PRO A 52 2.89 0.38 5.76
CA PRO A 52 3.46 1.62 6.25
C PRO A 52 3.04 2.85 5.42
N VAL A 53 2.85 2.69 4.10
CA VAL A 53 2.29 3.76 3.24
C VAL A 53 0.89 4.13 3.69
N THR A 54 0.00 3.15 3.87
CA THR A 54 -1.39 3.42 4.28
C THR A 54 -1.45 4.08 5.65
N ILE A 55 -0.64 3.63 6.62
CA ILE A 55 -0.53 4.24 7.96
C ILE A 55 -0.11 5.72 7.86
N ALA A 56 0.91 6.02 7.05
CA ALA A 56 1.36 7.40 6.85
C ALA A 56 0.26 8.28 6.23
N LEU A 57 -0.47 7.76 5.24
CA LEU A 57 -1.58 8.48 4.61
C LEU A 57 -2.75 8.72 5.56
N LEU A 58 -3.16 7.73 6.37
CA LEU A 58 -4.23 7.89 7.36
C LEU A 58 -3.87 8.94 8.43
N ARG A 59 -2.58 9.07 8.76
CA ARG A 59 -2.08 10.13 9.66
C ARG A 59 -1.93 11.50 8.99
N GLY A 60 -2.32 11.66 7.74
CA GLY A 60 -2.19 12.93 7.02
C GLY A 60 -0.73 13.29 6.69
N ARG A 61 0.15 12.29 6.56
CA ARG A 61 1.58 12.46 6.27
C ARG A 61 1.95 11.93 4.87
N PRO A 62 1.45 12.54 3.79
CA PRO A 62 1.68 12.05 2.42
C PRO A 62 3.14 12.18 1.96
N HIS A 63 3.92 13.09 2.55
CA HIS A 63 5.36 13.17 2.28
C HIS A 63 6.12 11.97 2.85
N ASP A 64 5.79 11.52 4.07
CA ASP A 64 6.38 10.30 4.66
C ASP A 64 6.03 9.07 3.81
N ALA A 65 4.77 8.97 3.36
CA ALA A 65 4.32 7.93 2.45
C ALA A 65 5.12 7.93 1.13
N TRP A 66 5.34 9.10 0.54
CA TRP A 66 6.12 9.24 -0.68
C TRP A 66 7.58 8.81 -0.50
N GLN A 67 8.21 9.15 0.62
CA GLN A 67 9.59 8.74 0.92
C GLN A 67 9.77 7.22 0.98
N LEU A 68 8.73 6.48 1.36
CA LEU A 68 8.79 5.01 1.38
C LEU A 68 8.85 4.39 -0.02
N VAL A 69 8.26 5.06 -1.04
CA VAL A 69 8.07 4.47 -2.37
C VAL A 69 8.89 5.14 -3.48
N ASN A 70 9.35 6.37 -3.28
CA ASN A 70 10.01 7.15 -4.34
C ASN A 70 11.41 6.64 -4.72
N GLY A 71 12.09 5.94 -3.82
CA GLY A 71 13.38 5.29 -4.08
C GLY A 71 13.25 3.94 -4.78
N LEU A 72 12.03 3.41 -4.95
CA LEU A 72 11.79 2.14 -5.62
C LEU A 72 11.88 2.30 -7.14
N PRO A 73 12.27 1.24 -7.88
CA PRO A 73 12.13 1.20 -9.34
C PRO A 73 10.74 1.64 -9.82
N GLU A 74 10.66 2.27 -10.99
CA GLU A 74 9.42 2.79 -11.60
C GLU A 74 8.29 1.75 -11.65
N ASP A 75 8.62 0.50 -11.96
CA ASP A 75 7.71 -0.63 -12.07
C ASP A 75 7.33 -1.27 -10.72
N ARG A 76 8.00 -0.90 -9.62
CA ARG A 76 7.73 -1.44 -8.29
C ARG A 76 6.68 -0.61 -7.57
N SER A 77 5.52 -1.23 -7.33
CA SER A 77 4.35 -0.65 -6.65
C SER A 77 3.87 0.68 -7.24
N PRO A 78 3.62 0.75 -8.57
CA PRO A 78 3.14 1.97 -9.22
C PRO A 78 1.85 2.50 -8.58
N GLU A 79 0.97 1.62 -8.11
CA GLU A 79 -0.28 1.97 -7.42
C GLU A 79 -0.07 2.79 -6.15
N LEU A 80 0.99 2.50 -5.38
CA LEU A 80 1.33 3.25 -4.18
C LEU A 80 1.90 4.62 -4.54
N LYS A 81 2.73 4.69 -5.59
CA LYS A 81 3.27 5.96 -6.11
C LYS A 81 2.15 6.88 -6.59
N ALA A 82 1.23 6.36 -7.40
CA ALA A 82 0.07 7.10 -7.88
C ALA A 82 -0.80 7.63 -6.72
N LEU A 83 -1.07 6.78 -5.73
CA LEU A 83 -1.82 7.16 -4.55
C LEU A 83 -1.13 8.28 -3.76
N CYS A 84 0.19 8.17 -3.53
CA CYS A 84 0.96 9.20 -2.82
C CYS A 84 0.92 10.54 -3.57
N LEU A 85 1.15 10.55 -4.89
CA LEU A 85 1.08 11.76 -5.70
C LEU A 85 -0.31 12.41 -5.63
N LYS A 86 -1.39 11.61 -5.69
CA LYS A 86 -2.76 12.10 -5.55
C LYS A 86 -2.98 12.76 -4.18
N MET A 87 -2.50 12.14 -3.11
CA MET A 87 -2.61 12.66 -1.75
C MET A 87 -1.75 13.91 -1.51
N LEU A 88 -0.66 14.08 -2.27
CA LEU A 88 0.16 15.31 -2.30
C LEU A 88 -0.47 16.42 -3.16
N GLY A 89 -1.53 16.13 -3.92
CA GLY A 89 -2.11 17.08 -4.88
C GLY A 89 -1.25 17.30 -6.13
N ASP A 90 -0.28 16.41 -6.40
CA ASP A 90 0.58 16.51 -7.57
C ASP A 90 -0.14 15.99 -8.82
N PRO A 91 -0.42 16.83 -9.84
CA PRO A 91 -1.20 16.45 -11.01
C PRO A 91 -0.59 15.29 -11.83
N LEU A 92 0.70 14.99 -11.64
CA LEU A 92 1.35 13.83 -12.24
C LEU A 92 0.68 12.50 -11.85
N TRP A 93 -0.05 12.46 -10.73
CA TRP A 93 -0.80 11.27 -10.31
C TRP A 93 -1.72 10.76 -11.42
N HIS A 94 -2.33 11.66 -12.19
CA HIS A 94 -3.30 11.29 -13.21
C HIS A 94 -2.62 10.65 -14.42
N SER A 95 -1.56 11.29 -14.95
CA SER A 95 -0.83 10.72 -16.09
C SER A 95 -0.16 9.40 -15.71
N TYR A 96 0.32 9.31 -14.47
CA TYR A 96 0.90 8.09 -13.93
C TYR A 96 -0.14 6.97 -13.82
N ALA A 97 -1.32 7.25 -13.25
CA ALA A 97 -2.40 6.27 -13.18
C ALA A 97 -2.88 5.82 -14.56
N THR A 98 -3.01 6.73 -15.53
CA THR A 98 -3.38 6.41 -16.91
C THR A 98 -2.35 5.50 -17.58
N ALA A 99 -1.05 5.73 -17.38
CA ALA A 99 0.00 4.88 -17.96
C ALA A 99 -0.06 3.42 -17.48
N HIS A 100 -0.70 3.16 -16.34
CA HIS A 100 -0.81 1.84 -15.72
C HIS A 100 -2.25 1.29 -15.67
N GLU A 101 -3.22 1.96 -16.32
CA GLU A 101 -4.64 1.58 -16.27
C GLU A 101 -4.98 0.25 -16.97
N ASP A 102 -4.04 -0.25 -17.78
CA ASP A 102 -4.08 -1.54 -18.47
C ASP A 102 -2.89 -2.44 -18.09
N SER A 103 -2.31 -2.22 -16.89
CA SER A 103 -1.24 -3.07 -16.36
C SER A 103 -1.60 -4.56 -16.45
N GLN A 104 -0.60 -5.40 -16.75
CA GLN A 104 -0.78 -6.85 -16.75
C GLN A 104 -1.11 -7.38 -15.35
N ASP A 105 -0.59 -6.72 -14.31
CA ASP A 105 -0.95 -7.00 -12.93
C ASP A 105 -2.42 -6.58 -12.67
N PRO A 106 -3.31 -7.54 -12.34
CA PRO A 106 -4.72 -7.24 -12.11
C PRO A 106 -4.99 -6.31 -10.92
N PHE A 107 -4.12 -6.31 -9.91
CA PHE A 107 -4.27 -5.45 -8.73
C PHE A 107 -3.84 -4.02 -9.03
N VAL A 108 -2.72 -3.86 -9.73
CA VAL A 108 -2.29 -2.53 -10.24
C VAL A 108 -3.39 -1.95 -11.12
N ARG A 109 -3.86 -2.73 -12.09
CA ARG A 109 -4.93 -2.32 -13.01
C ARG A 109 -6.18 -1.86 -12.27
N LEU A 110 -6.65 -2.64 -11.30
CA LEU A 110 -7.81 -2.29 -10.48
C LEU A 110 -7.58 -1.00 -9.68
N ALA A 111 -6.41 -0.86 -9.04
CA ALA A 111 -6.08 0.32 -8.24
C ALA A 111 -6.04 1.59 -9.09
N MET A 112 -5.42 1.54 -10.27
CA MET A 112 -5.34 2.70 -11.18
C MET A 112 -6.72 3.12 -11.68
N ARG A 113 -7.54 2.16 -12.14
CA ARG A 113 -8.91 2.47 -12.59
C ARG A 113 -9.76 3.05 -11.46
N LYS A 114 -9.59 2.58 -10.22
CA LYS A 114 -10.25 3.20 -9.05
C LYS A 114 -9.77 4.62 -8.79
N LEU A 115 -8.47 4.89 -8.92
CA LEU A 115 -7.91 6.24 -8.76
C LEU A 115 -8.44 7.22 -9.81
N LEU A 116 -8.62 6.75 -11.05
CA LEU A 116 -9.15 7.48 -12.20
C LEU A 116 -10.69 7.62 -12.19
N GLY A 117 -11.40 6.78 -11.44
CA GLY A 117 -12.87 6.73 -11.45
C GLY A 117 -13.46 5.96 -12.64
N SER A 118 -12.70 5.05 -13.23
CA SER A 118 -13.07 4.22 -14.40
C SER A 118 -13.20 2.72 -14.08
N ALA A 119 -13.20 2.36 -12.80
CA ALA A 119 -13.32 0.98 -12.31
C ALA A 119 -14.76 0.45 -12.29
#